data_AF-A0A410Q1F3-F1
#
_entry.id   AF-A0A410Q1F3-F1
#
_cell.length_a   1.000
_cell.length_b   1.000
_cell.length_c   1.000
_cell.angle_alpha   90.00
_cell.angle_beta   90.00
_cell.angle_gamma   90.00
#
_symmetry.space_group_name_H-M   'P 1'
#
loop_
_entity.id
_entity.type
_entity.pdbx_description
1 polymer ?
#
loop_
_entity_poly.entity_id
_entity_poly.type
_entity_poly.pdbx_seq_one_letter_code
_entity_poly.pdbx_strand_id
1 'polypeptide(L)'
;MFQKLIAYLSGLGYTVEEQGKLEKYLVVFRSGRPLGLILSDLSVRMIADAEGKENIAEMIRFMKKNQSLPNVGGSEFQIACYRGNQLTTFFDPKTMLIKYTTYILDPKTGETASTIYESPETAAFRFVTQTGFVDVKRLLPQREGWTDRMRTRLIRYLVSKSNRPAEQ
;
A
#
# COMPACT_ATOMS: atom_id res chain seq x y z
N MET A 1 11.13 14.13 -14.86
CA MET A 1 10.31 14.26 -13.63
C MET A 1 8.96 14.92 -13.91
N PHE A 2 8.92 16.09 -14.54
CA PHE A 2 7.67 16.80 -14.87
C PHE A 2 6.66 15.98 -15.66
N GLN A 3 7.07 15.24 -16.69
CA GLN A 3 6.14 14.38 -17.42
C GLN A 3 5.45 13.32 -16.55
N LYS A 4 6.19 12.71 -15.60
CA LYS A 4 5.60 11.77 -14.63
C LYS A 4 4.61 12.47 -13.70
N LEU A 5 4.92 13.70 -13.28
CA LEU A 5 4.05 14.50 -12.42
C LEU A 5 2.78 14.95 -13.15
N ILE A 6 2.90 15.38 -14.40
CA ILE A 6 1.78 15.73 -15.27
C ILE A 6 0.86 14.51 -15.41
N ALA A 7 1.39 13.36 -15.80
CA ALA A 7 0.62 12.13 -15.95
C ALA A 7 -0.09 11.72 -14.64
N TYR A 8 0.60 11.82 -13.51
CA TYR A 8 0.05 11.53 -12.19
C TYR A 8 -1.08 12.49 -11.80
N LEU A 9 -0.89 13.80 -11.92
CA LEU A 9 -1.91 14.79 -11.58
C LEU A 9 -3.10 14.71 -12.55
N SER A 10 -2.87 14.43 -13.83
CA SER A 10 -3.94 14.20 -14.81
C SER A 10 -4.77 12.97 -14.50
N GLY A 11 -4.17 11.89 -14.00
CA GLY A 11 -4.91 10.72 -13.51
C GLY A 11 -5.80 11.04 -12.31
N LEU A 12 -5.50 12.09 -11.54
CA LEU A 12 -6.32 12.59 -10.43
C LEU A 12 -7.36 13.65 -10.87
N GLY A 13 -7.47 13.93 -12.17
CA GLY A 13 -8.42 14.88 -12.74
C GLY A 13 -7.95 16.33 -12.78
N TYR A 14 -6.64 16.59 -12.67
CA TYR A 14 -6.07 17.92 -12.83
C TYR A 14 -5.55 18.14 -14.26
N THR A 15 -5.70 19.35 -14.77
CA THR A 15 -5.00 19.76 -15.98
C THR A 15 -3.70 20.43 -15.58
N VAL A 16 -2.59 20.04 -16.21
CA VAL A 16 -1.27 20.58 -15.91
C VAL A 16 -0.61 21.01 -17.20
N GLU A 17 -0.23 22.29 -17.26
CA GLU A 17 0.42 22.87 -18.43
C GLU A 17 1.86 23.27 -18.10
N GLU A 18 2.80 22.85 -18.94
CA GLU A 18 4.20 23.29 -18.84
C GLU A 18 4.33 24.69 -19.46
N GLN A 19 4.91 25.62 -18.70
CA GLN A 19 5.10 27.01 -19.08
C GLN A 19 6.53 27.46 -18.76
N GLY A 20 6.93 28.58 -19.37
CA GLY A 20 8.25 29.19 -19.20
C GLY A 20 9.30 28.73 -20.21
N LYS A 21 10.08 29.68 -20.74
CA LYS A 21 11.13 29.43 -21.76
C LYS A 21 12.50 29.15 -21.15
N LEU A 22 12.85 29.85 -20.07
CA LEU A 22 14.15 29.75 -19.38
C LEU A 22 14.05 28.89 -18.13
N GLU A 23 13.16 29.26 -17.21
CA GLU A 23 12.74 28.40 -16.10
C GLU A 23 11.40 27.75 -16.42
N LYS A 24 11.43 26.43 -16.50
CA LYS A 24 10.22 25.62 -16.70
C LYS A 24 9.47 25.49 -15.38
N TYR A 25 8.17 25.75 -15.42
CA TYR A 25 7.25 25.52 -14.32
C TYR A 25 5.95 24.93 -14.84
N LEU A 26 5.15 24.36 -13.96
CA LEU A 26 3.85 23.79 -14.29
C LEU A 26 2.75 24.66 -13.71
N VAL A 27 1.75 25.00 -14.53
CA VAL A 27 0.51 25.62 -14.07
C VAL A 27 -0.51 24.51 -13.85
N VAL A 28 -1.11 24.47 -12.67
CA VAL A 28 -2.09 23.45 -12.30
C VAL A 28 -3.48 24.04 -12.30
N PHE A 29 -4.40 23.34 -12.94
CA PHE A 29 -5.81 23.69 -13.03
C PHE A 29 -6.70 22.56 -12.51
N ARG A 30 -7.86 22.93 -11.99
CA ARG A 30 -8.95 21.99 -11.67
C ARG A 30 -10.26 22.58 -12.17
N SER A 31 -10.97 21.82 -12.99
CA SER A 31 -12.23 22.27 -13.61
C SER A 31 -12.08 23.62 -14.33
N GLY A 32 -10.95 23.84 -15.03
CA GLY A 32 -10.65 25.09 -15.75
C GLY A 32 -10.22 26.28 -14.88
N ARG A 33 -10.18 26.14 -13.55
CA ARG A 33 -9.73 27.21 -12.63
C ARG A 33 -8.25 27.00 -12.27
N PRO A 34 -7.40 28.04 -12.33
CA PRO A 34 -6.00 27.93 -11.90
C PRO A 34 -5.93 27.76 -10.38
N LEU A 35 -5.13 26.80 -9.94
CA LEU A 35 -4.90 26.52 -8.52
C LEU A 35 -3.55 27.04 -8.04
N GLY A 36 -2.55 27.02 -8.91
CA GLY A 36 -1.19 27.42 -8.56
C GLY A 36 -0.14 26.94 -9.55
N LEU A 37 1.11 27.06 -9.12
CA LEU A 37 2.30 26.76 -9.89
C LEU A 37 3.14 25.71 -9.16
N ILE A 38 3.74 24.78 -9.91
CA ILE A 38 4.77 23.87 -9.42
C ILE A 38 6.09 24.25 -10.10
N LEU A 39 7.10 24.58 -9.31
CA LEU A 39 8.41 24.98 -9.83
C LEU A 39 9.27 23.76 -10.17
N SER A 40 10.42 24.00 -10.80
CA SER A 40 11.40 22.96 -11.21
C SER A 40 11.93 22.12 -10.04
N ASP A 41 12.01 22.71 -8.85
CA ASP A 41 12.38 22.05 -7.59
C ASP A 41 11.22 21.26 -6.93
N LEU A 42 10.05 21.25 -7.57
CA LEU A 42 8.80 20.66 -7.09
C LEU A 42 8.18 21.40 -5.89
N SER A 43 8.63 22.62 -5.60
CA SER A 43 7.93 23.51 -4.67
C SER A 43 6.61 23.98 -5.28
N VAL A 44 5.61 24.19 -4.42
CA VAL A 44 4.24 24.53 -4.83
C VAL A 44 3.94 25.95 -4.37
N ARG A 45 3.47 26.79 -5.29
CA ARG A 45 2.95 28.13 -5.01
C ARG A 45 1.47 28.17 -5.37
N MET A 46 0.62 28.16 -4.35
CA MET A 46 -0.83 28.14 -4.51
C MET A 46 -1.40 29.57 -4.53
N ILE A 47 -2.47 29.77 -5.30
CA ILE A 47 -3.28 31.00 -5.21
C ILE A 47 -4.01 30.98 -3.87
N ALA A 48 -4.05 32.12 -3.17
CA ALA A 48 -4.52 32.20 -1.78
C ALA A 48 -5.97 31.69 -1.61
N ASP A 49 -6.85 32.05 -2.54
CA ASP A 49 -8.31 31.88 -2.45
C ASP A 49 -8.88 30.79 -3.39
N ALA A 50 -8.03 29.91 -3.94
CA ALA A 50 -8.49 28.86 -4.83
C ALA A 50 -9.18 27.72 -4.06
N GLU A 51 -10.48 27.49 -4.29
CA GLU A 51 -11.18 26.27 -3.87
C GLU A 51 -10.51 25.03 -4.49
N GLY A 52 -10.35 23.96 -3.70
CA GLY A 52 -9.63 22.76 -4.14
C GLY A 52 -8.11 22.83 -3.99
N LYS A 53 -7.61 23.82 -3.23
CA LYS A 53 -6.22 23.92 -2.72
C LYS A 53 -5.80 22.74 -1.82
N GLU A 54 -6.69 21.80 -1.56
CA GLU A 54 -6.52 20.58 -0.76
C GLU A 54 -5.37 19.71 -1.33
N ASN A 55 -4.17 20.15 -0.95
CA ASN A 55 -2.90 19.48 -0.79
C ASN A 55 -2.25 18.80 -2.01
N ILE A 56 -2.12 19.55 -3.11
CA ILE A 56 -1.18 19.24 -4.21
C ILE A 56 0.23 18.93 -3.68
N ALA A 57 0.67 19.60 -2.62
CA ALA A 57 1.97 19.35 -1.99
C ALA A 57 2.08 17.92 -1.42
N GLU A 58 1.02 17.40 -0.77
CA GLU A 58 1.00 16.02 -0.27
C GLU A 58 0.93 15.02 -1.42
N MET A 59 0.19 15.32 -2.49
CA MET A 59 0.15 14.49 -3.70
C MET A 59 1.54 14.38 -4.35
N ILE A 60 2.27 15.49 -4.44
CA ILE A 60 3.65 15.51 -4.94
C ILE A 60 4.57 14.73 -3.99
N ARG A 61 4.41 14.89 -2.68
CA ARG A 61 5.20 14.15 -1.69
C ARG A 61 4.98 12.64 -1.82
N PHE A 62 3.72 12.22 -1.95
CA PHE A 62 3.36 10.82 -2.21
C PHE A 62 4.00 10.32 -3.51
N MET A 63 3.89 11.06 -4.61
CA MET A 63 4.48 10.67 -5.88
C MET A 63 6.01 10.54 -5.77
N LYS A 64 6.69 11.50 -5.14
CA LYS A 64 8.14 11.46 -4.91
C LYS A 64 8.54 10.24 -4.08
N LYS A 65 7.78 9.91 -3.03
CA LYS A 65 8.03 8.73 -2.18
C LYS A 65 7.93 7.42 -2.97
N ASN A 66 7.02 7.36 -3.95
CA ASN A 66 6.72 6.13 -4.70
C ASN A 66 7.29 6.14 -6.13
N GLN A 67 8.13 7.12 -6.50
CA GLN A 67 8.59 7.31 -7.88
C GLN A 67 9.44 6.15 -8.44
N SER A 68 9.99 5.32 -7.57
CA SER A 68 10.76 4.11 -7.92
C SER A 68 9.86 2.92 -8.22
N LEU A 69 8.59 2.96 -7.83
CA LEU A 69 7.61 1.90 -8.07
C LEU A 69 7.02 2.02 -9.48
N PRO A 70 6.64 0.90 -10.12
CA PRO A 70 5.88 0.93 -11.36
C PRO A 70 4.53 1.63 -11.18
N ASN A 71 4.17 2.51 -12.12
CA ASN A 71 2.83 3.09 -12.20
C ASN A 71 1.93 2.11 -12.98
N VAL A 72 0.77 1.78 -12.42
CA VAL A 72 -0.18 0.79 -13.00
C VAL A 72 -1.46 1.43 -13.55
N GLY A 73 -1.45 2.75 -13.74
CA GLY A 73 -2.62 3.53 -14.15
C GLY A 73 -3.38 4.09 -12.94
N GLY A 74 -4.35 4.98 -13.19
CA GLY A 74 -5.21 5.53 -12.14
C GLY A 74 -4.50 6.34 -11.06
N SER A 75 -3.24 6.74 -11.30
CA SER A 75 -2.38 7.38 -10.28
C SER A 75 -1.96 6.45 -9.14
N GLU A 76 -1.96 5.14 -9.39
CA GLU A 76 -1.52 4.12 -8.44
C GLU A 76 -0.10 3.61 -8.73
N PHE A 77 0.57 3.17 -7.67
CA PHE A 77 1.91 2.60 -7.72
C PHE A 77 1.90 1.15 -7.21
N GLN A 78 2.51 0.23 -7.95
CA GLN A 78 2.55 -1.18 -7.59
C GLN A 78 3.63 -1.44 -6.53
N ILE A 79 3.20 -1.97 -5.39
CA ILE A 79 4.07 -2.41 -4.29
C ILE A 79 4.51 -3.86 -4.52
N ALA A 80 3.58 -4.74 -4.89
CA ALA A 80 3.86 -6.15 -5.14
C ALA A 80 2.99 -6.72 -6.26
N CYS A 81 3.51 -7.72 -6.95
CA CYS A 81 2.80 -8.50 -7.96
C CYS A 81 3.14 -9.99 -7.78
N TYR A 82 2.13 -10.84 -7.74
CA TYR A 82 2.31 -12.29 -7.64
C TYR A 82 1.21 -13.05 -8.37
N ARG A 83 1.59 -13.84 -9.37
CA ARG A 83 0.67 -14.65 -10.19
C ARG A 83 -0.51 -13.85 -10.74
N GLY A 84 -0.25 -12.64 -11.22
CA GLY A 84 -1.28 -11.73 -11.74
C GLY A 84 -2.04 -10.93 -10.68
N ASN A 85 -1.92 -11.27 -9.39
CA ASN A 85 -2.47 -10.48 -8.29
C ASN A 85 -1.57 -9.29 -8.00
N GLN A 86 -2.15 -8.16 -7.63
CA GLN A 86 -1.39 -6.93 -7.37
C GLN A 86 -1.75 -6.33 -6.02
N LEU A 87 -0.74 -5.75 -5.36
CA LEU A 87 -0.90 -4.83 -4.24
C LEU A 87 -0.38 -3.48 -4.69
N THR A 88 -1.22 -2.47 -4.63
CA THR A 88 -0.91 -1.10 -5.06
C THR A 88 -1.12 -0.12 -3.92
N THR A 89 -0.59 1.09 -4.08
CA THR A 89 -0.88 2.23 -3.22
C THR A 89 -1.26 3.45 -4.05
N PHE A 90 -2.17 4.25 -3.52
CA PHE A 90 -2.65 5.47 -4.15
C PHE A 90 -2.96 6.52 -3.10
N PHE A 91 -2.99 7.78 -3.52
CA PHE A 91 -3.39 8.90 -2.67
C PHE A 91 -4.85 9.22 -2.94
N ASP A 92 -5.70 9.23 -1.93
CA ASP A 92 -7.11 9.60 -2.05
C ASP A 92 -7.29 11.10 -1.83
N PRO A 93 -7.61 11.90 -2.88
CA PRO A 93 -7.77 13.35 -2.75
C PRO A 93 -8.96 13.77 -1.90
N LYS A 94 -9.97 12.91 -1.69
CA LYS A 94 -11.17 13.24 -0.90
C LYS A 94 -10.89 13.12 0.59
N THR A 95 -10.17 12.06 0.98
CA THR A 95 -9.88 11.77 2.39
C THR A 95 -8.50 12.25 2.82
N MET A 96 -7.64 12.65 1.88
CA MET A 96 -6.27 13.11 2.15
C MET A 96 -5.37 12.03 2.76
N LEU A 97 -5.69 10.76 2.50
CA LEU A 97 -4.99 9.60 3.04
C LEU A 97 -4.36 8.77 1.94
N ILE A 98 -3.23 8.16 2.26
CA ILE A 98 -2.64 7.10 1.46
C ILE A 98 -3.44 5.83 1.72
N LYS A 99 -3.93 5.20 0.66
CA LYS A 99 -4.66 3.94 0.70
C LYS A 99 -3.92 2.88 -0.11
N TYR A 100 -4.35 1.64 0.10
CA TYR A 100 -3.75 0.45 -0.50
C TYR A 100 -4.85 -0.38 -1.12
N THR A 101 -4.64 -0.85 -2.34
CA THR A 101 -5.61 -1.71 -3.03
C THR A 101 -4.99 -3.06 -3.32
N THR A 102 -5.73 -4.12 -3.03
CA THR A 102 -5.40 -5.46 -3.54
C THR A 102 -6.31 -5.78 -4.72
N TYR A 103 -5.70 -6.24 -5.81
CA TYR A 103 -6.36 -6.79 -6.98
C TYR A 103 -6.10 -8.29 -7.00
N ILE A 104 -7.11 -9.08 -6.66
CA ILE A 104 -7.01 -10.54 -6.57
C ILE A 104 -7.79 -11.16 -7.73
N LEU A 105 -7.08 -11.93 -8.56
CA LEU A 105 -7.65 -12.66 -9.69
C LEU A 105 -8.30 -13.95 -9.19
N ASP A 106 -9.59 -14.13 -9.46
CA ASP A 106 -10.25 -15.42 -9.26
C ASP A 106 -9.84 -16.36 -10.41
N PRO A 107 -9.14 -17.47 -10.13
CA PRO A 107 -8.68 -18.39 -11.16
C PRO A 107 -9.82 -19.15 -11.86
N LYS A 108 -11.03 -19.18 -11.28
CA LYS A 108 -12.18 -19.90 -11.85
C LYS A 108 -12.97 -19.03 -12.83
N THR A 109 -13.17 -17.77 -12.50
CA THR A 109 -13.97 -16.84 -13.33
C THR A 109 -13.09 -15.94 -14.19
N GLY A 110 -11.82 -15.76 -13.84
CA GLY A 110 -10.92 -14.78 -14.46
C GLY A 110 -11.22 -13.34 -14.04
N GLU A 111 -12.16 -13.13 -13.12
CA GLU A 111 -12.51 -11.80 -12.63
C GLU A 111 -11.50 -11.29 -11.60
N THR A 112 -11.28 -9.99 -11.59
CA THR A 112 -10.38 -9.35 -10.60
C THR A 112 -11.20 -8.64 -9.53
N ALA A 113 -11.12 -9.12 -8.29
CA ALA A 113 -11.72 -8.46 -7.14
C ALA A 113 -10.77 -7.39 -6.59
N SER A 114 -11.26 -6.17 -6.42
CA SER A 114 -10.53 -5.07 -5.78
C SER A 114 -10.99 -4.85 -4.34
N THR A 115 -10.07 -4.67 -3.40
CA THR A 115 -10.39 -4.28 -2.01
C THR A 115 -9.43 -3.20 -1.53
N ILE A 116 -9.98 -2.16 -0.91
CA ILE A 116 -9.24 -0.97 -0.45
C ILE A 116 -9.02 -1.05 1.07
N TYR A 117 -7.83 -0.68 1.50
CA TYR A 117 -7.40 -0.66 2.89
C TYR A 117 -6.71 0.68 3.22
N GLU A 118 -6.82 1.10 4.48
CA GLU A 118 -6.13 2.29 4.99
C GLU A 118 -4.77 1.95 5.63
N SER A 119 -4.62 0.72 6.16
CA SER A 119 -3.37 0.24 6.77
C SER A 119 -2.54 -0.58 5.77
N PRO A 120 -1.25 -0.24 5.58
CA PRO A 120 -0.35 -1.04 4.74
C PRO A 120 -0.16 -2.46 5.28
N GLU A 121 -0.10 -2.63 6.59
CA GLU A 121 0.08 -3.94 7.24
C GLU A 121 -1.12 -4.84 6.98
N THR A 122 -2.33 -4.27 7.06
CA THR A 122 -3.57 -4.99 6.78
C THR A 122 -3.65 -5.40 5.32
N ALA A 123 -3.31 -4.48 4.40
CA ALA A 123 -3.29 -4.74 2.96
C ALA A 123 -2.28 -5.84 2.61
N ALA A 124 -1.06 -5.75 3.14
CA ALA A 124 -0.01 -6.74 2.93
C ALA A 124 -0.40 -8.11 3.50
N PHE A 125 -0.93 -8.17 4.72
CA PHE A 125 -1.40 -9.41 5.33
C PHE A 125 -2.50 -10.07 4.50
N ARG A 126 -3.50 -9.29 4.06
CA ARG A 126 -4.58 -9.79 3.20
C ARG A 126 -4.05 -10.27 1.86
N PHE A 127 -3.19 -9.48 1.21
CA PHE A 127 -2.55 -9.88 -0.05
C PHE A 127 -1.80 -11.20 0.09
N VAL A 128 -0.95 -11.36 1.10
CA VAL A 128 -0.17 -12.59 1.33
C VAL A 128 -1.08 -13.79 1.59
N THR A 129 -2.11 -13.63 2.43
CA THR A 129 -3.03 -14.72 2.80
C THR A 129 -3.96 -15.13 1.68
N GLN A 130 -4.43 -14.20 0.85
CA GLN A 130 -5.33 -14.48 -0.27
C GLN A 130 -4.61 -15.05 -1.49
N THR A 131 -3.39 -14.59 -1.75
CA THR A 131 -2.61 -15.06 -2.91
C THR A 131 -1.81 -16.34 -2.64
N GLY A 132 -1.71 -16.76 -1.38
CA GLY A 132 -0.85 -17.87 -0.97
C GLY A 132 0.63 -17.58 -1.20
N PHE A 133 1.02 -16.30 -1.19
CA PHE A 133 2.42 -15.86 -1.37
C PHE A 133 3.35 -16.50 -0.32
N VAL A 134 2.81 -16.70 0.90
CA VAL A 134 3.46 -17.44 1.97
C VAL A 134 2.47 -18.46 2.51
N ASP A 135 2.92 -19.68 2.76
CA ASP A 135 2.13 -20.67 3.50
C ASP A 135 2.09 -20.29 4.99
N VAL A 136 1.27 -19.28 5.32
CA VAL A 136 1.16 -18.74 6.69
C VAL A 136 0.72 -19.84 7.68
N LYS A 137 0.03 -20.89 7.21
CA LYS A 137 -0.34 -22.06 8.03
C LYS A 137 0.87 -22.88 8.48
N ARG A 138 1.98 -22.88 7.73
CA ARG A 138 3.24 -23.52 8.14
C ARG A 138 4.04 -22.68 9.13
N LEU A 139 3.84 -21.36 9.15
CA LEU A 139 4.57 -20.43 10.01
C LEU A 139 3.85 -20.08 11.31
N LEU A 140 2.52 -20.22 11.35
CA LEU A 140 1.78 -20.15 12.60
C LEU A 140 2.17 -21.35 13.47
N PRO A 141 2.57 -21.15 14.73
CA PRO A 141 2.85 -22.26 15.63
C PRO A 141 1.61 -23.13 15.69
N GLN A 142 1.74 -24.38 15.23
CA GLN A 142 0.67 -25.36 15.37
C GLN A 142 0.30 -25.36 16.85
N ARG A 143 -0.96 -24.99 17.17
CA ARG A 143 -1.47 -25.14 18.53
C ARG A 143 -1.25 -26.61 18.89
N GLU A 144 -0.39 -26.87 19.87
CA GLU A 144 -0.16 -28.22 20.38
C GLU A 144 -1.51 -28.89 20.58
N GLY A 145 -1.72 -30.01 19.89
CA GLY A 145 -2.94 -30.78 20.02
C GLY A 145 -3.13 -31.17 21.49
N TRP A 146 -4.37 -31.34 21.91
CA TRP A 146 -4.67 -31.79 23.27
C TRP A 146 -3.92 -33.09 23.63
N THR A 147 -3.68 -33.94 22.62
CA THR A 147 -2.82 -35.13 22.67
C THR A 147 -1.36 -34.83 23.00
N ASP A 148 -0.75 -33.80 22.41
CA ASP A 148 0.63 -33.41 22.70
C ASP A 148 0.75 -32.81 24.10
N ARG A 149 -0.25 -32.06 24.55
CA ARG A 149 -0.31 -31.56 25.93
C ARG A 149 -0.40 -32.69 26.95
N MET A 150 -1.18 -33.73 26.66
CA MET A 150 -1.30 -34.93 27.50
C MET A 150 0.01 -35.72 27.52
N ARG A 151 0.66 -35.89 26.36
CA ARG A 151 1.96 -36.56 26.25
C ARG A 151 3.04 -35.83 27.05
N THR A 152 3.11 -34.51 26.94
CA THR A 152 4.06 -33.68 27.68
C THR A 152 3.81 -33.73 29.19
N ARG A 153 2.54 -33.79 29.63
CA ARG A 153 2.19 -34.02 31.04
C ARG A 153 2.63 -35.40 31.54
N LEU A 154 2.38 -36.45 30.76
CA LEU A 154 2.81 -37.81 31.10
C LEU A 154 4.34 -37.92 31.20
N ILE A 155 5.07 -37.35 30.25
CA ILE A 155 6.54 -37.34 30.27
C ILE A 155 7.04 -36.59 31.52
N ARG A 156 6.51 -35.40 31.82
CA ARG A 156 6.90 -34.67 33.05
C ARG A 156 6.57 -35.45 34.32
N TYR A 157 5.44 -36.14 34.36
CA TYR A 157 5.05 -36.98 35.49
C TYR A 157 5.99 -38.19 35.67
N LEU A 158 6.38 -38.84 34.58
CA LEU A 158 7.29 -39.98 34.63
C LEU A 158 8.71 -39.55 35.05
N VAL A 159 9.19 -38.41 34.54
CA VAL A 159 10.48 -37.83 34.94
C VAL A 159 10.46 -37.37 36.41
N SER A 160 9.35 -36.79 36.89
CA SER A 160 9.24 -36.42 38.30
C SER A 160 9.14 -37.63 39.23
N LYS A 161 8.64 -38.76 38.73
CA LYS A 161 8.66 -40.05 39.46
C LYS A 161 10.03 -40.71 39.45
N SER A 162 10.78 -40.63 38.35
CA SER A 162 12.15 -41.19 38.27
C SER A 162 13.16 -40.40 39.09
N ASN A 163 12.92 -39.11 39.33
CA ASN A 163 13.77 -38.25 40.15
C ASN A 163 13.40 -38.27 41.64
N ARG A 164 12.50 -39.16 42.09
CA ARG A 164 12.34 -39.40 43.53
C ARG A 164 13.48 -40.32 43.98
N PRO A 165 14.38 -39.88 44.88
CA PRO A 165 15.31 -40.80 45.50
C PRO A 165 14.50 -41.85 46.26
N ALA A 166 14.92 -43.11 46.16
CA ALA A 166 14.31 -44.20 46.92
C ALA A 166 14.38 -43.83 48.40
N GLU A 167 13.22 -43.57 49.01
CA GLU A 167 13.10 -43.41 50.45
C GLU A 167 13.50 -44.74 51.11
N GLN A 168 14.48 -44.65 52.01
CA GLN A 168 14.96 -45.72 52.89
C GLN A 168 13.88 -46.14 53.89
#